data_AF-A0AA39DDQ5-F1
#
_entry.id   AF-A0AA39DDQ5-F1
#
_cell.length_a   1.000
_cell.length_b   1.000
_cell.length_c   1.000
_cell.angle_alpha   90.00
_cell.angle_beta   90.00
_cell.angle_gamma   90.00
#
_symmetry.space_group_name_H-M   'P 1'
#
loop_
_entity.id
_entity.type
_entity.pdbx_description
1 polymer ?
#
loop_
_entity_poly.entity_id
_entity_poly.type
_entity_poly.pdbx_seq_one_letter_code
_entity_poly.pdbx_strand_id
1 'polypeptide(L)'
;MTRPPKTRRRWTREEDDALKYFKTEYPNLPWGKIIEQAKLQDRDEKSCSRRWNDHLRPDINKSEFSPQEDELIIHLKSLGVSWASMRKEHLLERRPSSDIKNRWHNHLKKRTVTVSDPRRPLPNHVQQPLMNDQTGLDIFFDYRR
;
A
#
# COMPACT_ATOMS: atom_id res chain seq x y z
N MET A 1 30.37 9.71 19.63
CA MET A 1 28.98 9.54 20.13
C MET A 1 28.19 8.78 19.06
N THR A 2 27.90 7.50 19.27
CA THR A 2 27.09 6.68 18.35
C THR A 2 25.61 7.01 18.55
N ARG A 3 24.93 7.46 17.49
CA ARG A 3 23.49 7.74 17.53
C ARG A 3 22.75 6.43 17.90
N PRO A 4 21.88 6.41 18.93
CA PRO A 4 21.23 5.19 19.36
C PRO A 4 20.40 4.58 18.22
N PRO A 5 20.30 3.24 18.16
CA PRO A 5 19.57 2.55 17.10
C PRO A 5 18.10 2.96 17.12
N LYS A 6 17.64 3.50 15.99
CA LYS A 6 16.27 3.98 15.84
C LYS A 6 15.31 2.80 15.76
N THR A 7 14.57 2.54 16.83
CA THR A 7 13.55 1.49 16.85
C THR A 7 12.41 1.82 15.87
N ARG A 8 11.92 0.83 15.14
CA ARG A 8 10.79 1.01 14.19
C ARG A 8 9.48 1.13 14.97
N ARG A 9 9.22 2.28 15.59
CA ARG A 9 7.98 2.55 16.32
C ARG A 9 6.81 2.69 15.35
N ARG A 10 5.72 1.95 15.61
CA ARG A 10 4.45 2.03 14.88
C ARG A 10 3.88 3.45 14.99
N TRP A 11 3.28 3.96 13.93
CA TRP A 11 2.55 5.22 13.95
C TRP A 11 1.22 5.04 14.68
N THR A 12 0.90 5.93 15.62
CA THR A 12 -0.41 5.94 16.27
C THR A 12 -1.40 6.80 15.46
N ARG A 13 -2.69 6.64 15.76
CA ARG A 13 -3.74 7.40 15.10
C ARG A 13 -3.61 8.89 15.38
N GLU A 14 -3.26 9.25 16.61
CA GLU A 14 -3.08 10.63 17.06
C GLU A 14 -1.94 11.31 16.28
N GLU A 15 -0.83 10.60 16.08
CA GLU A 15 0.29 11.10 15.28
C GLU A 15 -0.10 11.28 13.81
N ASP A 16 -0.81 10.32 13.23
CA ASP A 16 -1.28 10.39 11.85
C ASP A 16 -2.29 11.53 11.66
N ASP A 17 -3.20 11.73 12.61
CA ASP A 17 -4.21 12.78 12.56
C ASP A 17 -3.60 14.17 12.74
N ALA A 18 -2.58 14.31 13.59
CA ALA A 18 -1.79 15.54 13.69
C ALA A 18 -1.08 15.86 12.37
N LEU A 19 -0.41 14.87 11.74
CA LEU A 19 0.25 15.08 10.45
C LEU A 19 -0.75 15.51 9.35
N LYS A 20 -1.94 14.91 9.32
CA LYS A 20 -3.00 15.31 8.40
C LYS A 20 -3.45 16.73 8.64
N TYR A 21 -3.73 17.10 9.88
CA TYR A 21 -4.15 18.46 10.24
C TYR A 21 -3.14 19.49 9.74
N PHE A 22 -1.86 19.35 10.11
CA PHE A 22 -0.85 20.34 9.72
C PHE A 22 -0.60 20.40 8.21
N LYS A 23 -0.68 19.28 7.49
CA LYS A 23 -0.48 19.30 6.03
C LYS A 23 -1.71 19.76 5.25
N THR A 24 -2.90 19.64 5.81
CA THR A 24 -4.11 20.22 5.24
C THR A 24 -4.18 21.73 5.48
N GLU A 25 -3.96 22.16 6.72
CA GLU A 25 -4.04 23.59 7.10
C GLU A 25 -2.82 24.39 6.60
N TYR A 26 -1.63 23.81 6.66
CA TYR A 26 -0.37 24.47 6.31
C TYR A 26 0.46 23.62 5.34
N PRO A 27 0.06 23.50 4.06
CA PRO A 27 0.70 22.60 3.08
C PRO A 27 2.20 22.88 2.89
N ASN A 28 2.57 24.17 2.91
CA ASN A 28 3.93 24.65 2.71
C ASN A 28 4.79 24.62 3.99
N LEU A 29 4.23 24.21 5.14
CA LEU A 29 4.98 24.19 6.39
C LEU A 29 6.09 23.12 6.34
N PRO A 30 7.34 23.47 6.72
CA PRO A 30 8.43 22.52 6.75
C PRO A 30 8.22 21.48 7.85
N TRP A 31 8.72 20.26 7.62
CA TRP A 31 8.52 19.14 8.53
C TRP A 31 9.03 19.38 9.95
N GLY A 32 10.13 20.12 10.13
CA GLY A 32 10.65 20.45 11.45
C GLY A 32 9.66 21.25 12.30
N LYS A 33 8.97 22.22 11.68
CA LYS A 33 7.92 23.01 12.34
C LYS A 33 6.68 22.18 12.64
N ILE A 34 6.31 21.27 11.75
CA ILE A 34 5.21 20.32 11.99
C ILE A 34 5.52 19.44 13.21
N ILE A 35 6.75 18.93 13.33
CA ILE A 35 7.15 18.10 14.47
C ILE A 35 7.08 18.86 15.79
N GLU A 36 7.57 20.11 15.81
CA GLU A 36 7.52 20.99 16.97
C GLU A 36 6.06 21.24 17.41
N GLN A 37 5.19 21.61 16.47
CA GLN A 37 3.79 21.96 16.76
C GLN A 37 2.93 20.72 17.08
N ALA A 38 3.17 19.60 16.40
CA ALA A 38 2.47 18.33 16.62
C ALA A 38 2.99 17.55 17.84
N LYS A 39 3.98 18.09 18.57
CA LYS A 39 4.64 17.44 19.72
C LYS A 39 5.20 16.04 19.38
N LEU A 40 5.68 15.86 18.15
CA LEU A 40 6.24 14.59 17.66
C LEU A 40 7.75 14.47 17.95
N GLN A 41 8.19 14.83 19.16
CA GLN A 41 9.62 14.98 19.50
C GLN A 41 10.43 13.68 19.31
N ASP A 42 9.78 12.52 19.38
CA ASP A 42 10.39 11.21 19.15
C ASP A 42 10.42 10.78 17.66
N ARG A 43 9.98 11.66 16.75
CA ARG A 43 9.97 11.41 15.29
C ARG A 43 10.96 12.33 14.58
N ASP A 44 11.57 11.83 13.51
CA ASP A 44 12.42 12.66 12.64
C ASP A 44 11.61 13.17 11.46
N GLU A 45 12.01 14.31 10.91
CA GLU A 45 11.45 14.91 9.68
C GLU A 45 11.32 13.92 8.53
N LYS A 46 12.39 13.13 8.28
CA LYS A 46 12.40 12.09 7.23
C LYS A 46 11.31 11.03 7.46
N SER A 47 11.05 10.69 8.72
CA SER A 47 10.02 9.71 9.08
C SER A 47 8.63 10.27 8.85
N CYS A 48 8.38 11.52 9.26
CA CYS A 48 7.10 12.21 9.06
C CYS A 48 6.81 12.39 7.57
N SER A 49 7.78 12.88 6.80
CA SER A 49 7.66 13.05 5.35
C SER A 49 7.35 11.73 4.64
N ARG A 50 8.05 10.66 4.99
CA ARG A 50 7.75 9.33 4.43
C ARG A 50 6.34 8.87 4.80
N ARG A 51 5.93 9.00 6.07
CA ARG A 51 4.60 8.59 6.51
C ARG A 51 3.50 9.32 5.75
N TRP A 52 3.68 10.61 5.53
CA TRP A 52 2.76 11.42 4.74
C TRP A 52 2.63 10.89 3.31
N ASN A 53 3.74 10.79 2.60
CA ASN A 53 3.76 10.41 1.18
C ASN A 53 3.35 8.97 0.92
N ASP A 54 3.56 8.05 1.87
CA ASP A 54 3.25 6.63 1.69
C ASP A 54 1.83 6.28 2.16
N HIS A 55 1.23 7.02 3.10
CA HIS A 55 -0.01 6.58 3.76
C HIS A 55 -1.07 7.65 4.04
N LEU A 56 -0.70 8.91 4.25
CA LEU A 56 -1.64 9.92 4.77
C LEU A 56 -2.11 10.93 3.74
N ARG A 57 -1.33 11.15 2.68
CA ARG A 57 -1.65 12.12 1.63
C ARG A 57 -3.00 11.75 0.98
N PRO A 58 -3.92 12.72 0.80
CA PRO A 58 -5.30 12.44 0.41
C PRO A 58 -5.46 11.91 -1.03
N ASP A 59 -4.46 12.10 -1.88
CA ASP A 59 -4.47 11.61 -3.26
C ASP A 59 -4.06 10.15 -3.41
N ILE A 60 -3.56 9.52 -2.34
CA ILE A 60 -3.15 8.11 -2.33
C ILE A 60 -4.36 7.23 -2.60
N ASN A 61 -4.26 6.42 -3.65
CA ASN A 61 -5.28 5.43 -3.94
C ASN A 61 -5.12 4.21 -3.02
N LYS A 62 -6.14 3.97 -2.18
CA LYS A 62 -6.23 2.84 -1.25
C LYS A 62 -7.02 1.64 -1.80
N SER A 63 -7.55 1.74 -3.02
CA SER A 63 -8.27 0.64 -3.67
C SER A 63 -7.34 -0.53 -3.98
N GLU A 64 -7.91 -1.67 -4.37
CA GLU A 64 -7.11 -2.77 -4.91
C GLU A 64 -6.42 -2.38 -6.22
N PHE A 65 -5.33 -3.07 -6.55
CA PHE A 65 -4.64 -2.92 -7.83
C PHE A 65 -5.45 -3.57 -8.94
N SER A 66 -5.67 -2.82 -10.02
CA SER A 66 -6.29 -3.29 -11.24
C SER A 66 -5.35 -4.23 -12.02
N PRO A 67 -5.90 -5.14 -12.85
CA PRO A 67 -5.09 -5.97 -13.73
C PRO A 67 -4.19 -5.14 -14.67
N GLN A 68 -4.66 -3.98 -15.13
CA GLN A 68 -3.88 -3.08 -16.00
C GLN A 68 -2.67 -2.48 -15.25
N GLU A 69 -2.85 -2.08 -13.98
CA GLU A 69 -1.73 -1.66 -13.12
C GLU A 69 -0.74 -2.81 -12.92
N ASP A 70 -1.21 -4.04 -12.70
CA ASP A 70 -0.34 -5.21 -12.51
C ASP A 70 0.54 -5.50 -13.73
N GLU A 71 -0.06 -5.54 -14.93
CA GLU A 71 0.67 -5.79 -16.18
C GLU A 71 1.70 -4.70 -16.44
N LEU A 72 1.36 -3.42 -16.16
CA LEU A 72 2.30 -2.32 -16.26
C LEU A 72 3.47 -2.48 -15.29
N ILE A 73 3.22 -2.86 -14.03
CA ILE A 73 4.27 -3.09 -13.04
C ILE A 73 5.20 -4.23 -13.49
N ILE A 74 4.64 -5.32 -14.02
CA ILE A 74 5.44 -6.44 -14.55
C ILE A 74 6.31 -5.98 -15.71
N HIS A 75 5.72 -5.28 -16.67
CA HIS A 75 6.42 -4.77 -17.84
C HIS A 75 7.57 -3.84 -17.45
N LEU A 76 7.31 -2.79 -16.66
CA LEU A 76 8.33 -1.84 -16.23
C LEU A 76 9.42 -2.51 -15.39
N LYS A 77 9.05 -3.52 -14.60
CA LYS A 77 10.03 -4.24 -13.78
C LYS A 77 10.95 -5.11 -14.64
N SER A 78 10.44 -5.70 -15.72
CA SER A 78 11.25 -6.45 -16.70
C SER A 78 12.28 -5.56 -17.41
N LEU A 79 11.95 -4.28 -17.59
CA LEU A 79 12.86 -3.26 -18.13
C LEU A 79 13.87 -2.70 -17.12
N GLY A 80 13.81 -3.14 -15.86
CA GLY A 80 14.72 -2.67 -14.81
C GLY A 80 14.38 -1.29 -14.23
N VAL A 81 13.16 -0.77 -14.48
CA VAL A 81 12.73 0.53 -13.96
C VAL A 81 12.64 0.52 -12.43
N SER A 82 13.04 1.63 -11.80
CA SER A 82 12.97 1.79 -10.34
C SER A 82 11.52 2.02 -9.87
N TRP A 83 11.19 1.59 -8.65
CA TRP A 83 9.86 1.82 -8.06
C TRP A 83 9.46 3.29 -8.00
N ALA A 84 10.44 4.17 -7.77
CA ALA A 84 10.21 5.62 -7.73
C ALA A 84 9.90 6.18 -9.13
N SER A 85 10.56 5.66 -10.17
CA SER A 85 10.33 6.04 -11.57
C SER A 85 8.98 5.56 -12.09
N MET A 86 8.50 4.38 -11.66
CA MET A 86 7.20 3.85 -12.07
C MET A 86 6.02 4.77 -11.73
N ARG A 87 6.14 5.61 -10.69
CA ARG A 87 5.10 6.60 -10.35
C ARG A 87 4.92 7.71 -11.38
N LYS A 88 5.84 7.84 -12.36
CA LYS A 88 5.66 8.78 -13.46
C LYS A 88 4.61 8.30 -14.47
N GLU A 89 4.25 7.02 -14.42
CA GLU A 89 3.19 6.48 -15.27
C GLU A 89 1.81 6.85 -14.74
N HIS A 90 0.93 7.26 -15.64
CA HIS A 90 -0.42 7.75 -15.32
C HIS A 90 -1.25 6.76 -14.49
N LEU A 91 -1.14 5.45 -14.73
CA LEU A 91 -1.86 4.42 -13.97
C LEU A 91 -1.33 4.25 -12.53
N LEU A 92 -0.10 4.68 -12.24
CA LEU A 92 0.59 4.46 -10.97
C LEU A 92 0.90 5.76 -10.22
N GLU A 93 0.53 6.92 -10.75
CA GLU A 93 0.83 8.23 -10.15
C GLU A 93 0.26 8.36 -8.72
N ARG A 94 -0.95 7.82 -8.52
CA ARG A 94 -1.63 7.83 -7.21
C ARG A 94 -1.22 6.67 -6.30
N ARG A 95 -0.29 5.82 -6.73
CA ARG A 95 0.23 4.68 -5.96
C ARG A 95 1.60 5.02 -5.40
N PRO A 96 1.79 4.99 -4.08
CA PRO A 96 3.11 5.12 -3.47
C PRO A 96 4.08 4.04 -3.98
N SER A 97 5.37 4.37 -4.08
CA SER A 97 6.39 3.41 -4.51
C SER A 97 6.53 2.23 -3.55
N SER A 98 6.14 2.42 -2.28
CA SER A 98 6.02 1.35 -1.29
C SER A 98 4.99 0.30 -1.70
N ASP A 99 3.86 0.75 -2.24
CA ASP A 99 2.71 -0.08 -2.56
C ASP A 99 2.99 -0.88 -3.83
N ILE A 100 3.58 -0.23 -4.84
CA ILE A 100 4.06 -0.90 -6.05
C ILE A 100 5.07 -2.01 -5.69
N LYS A 101 6.05 -1.69 -4.84
CA LYS A 101 7.03 -2.68 -4.35
C LYS A 101 6.35 -3.81 -3.57
N ASN A 102 5.34 -3.51 -2.77
CA ASN A 102 4.60 -4.50 -1.99
C ASN A 102 3.78 -5.42 -2.90
N ARG A 103 3.07 -4.86 -3.89
CA ARG A 103 2.30 -5.60 -4.89
C ARG A 103 3.19 -6.57 -5.66
N TRP A 104 4.37 -6.11 -6.08
CA TRP A 104 5.36 -6.96 -6.75
C TRP A 104 5.77 -8.17 -5.89
N HIS A 105 6.20 -7.95 -4.66
CA HIS A 105 6.71 -9.04 -3.82
C HIS A 105 5.64 -10.03 -3.37
N ASN A 106 4.42 -9.56 -3.12
CA ASN A 106 3.36 -10.40 -2.58
C ASN A 106 2.59 -11.15 -3.67
N HIS A 107 2.38 -10.54 -4.84
CA HIS A 107 1.46 -11.05 -5.86
C HIS A 107 2.12 -11.27 -7.23
N LEU A 108 2.96 -10.36 -7.73
CA LEU A 108 3.40 -10.40 -9.13
C LEU A 108 4.65 -11.25 -9.36
N LYS A 109 5.63 -11.22 -8.44
CA LYS A 109 6.86 -11.98 -8.57
C LYS A 109 6.60 -13.49 -8.70
N LYS A 110 5.55 -14.00 -8.06
CA LYS A 110 5.15 -15.42 -8.15
C LYS A 110 4.53 -15.74 -9.52
N ARG A 111 3.69 -14.85 -10.05
CA ARG A 111 3.07 -14.96 -11.38
C ARG A 111 4.10 -14.97 -12.51
N THR A 112 5.20 -14.23 -12.36
CA THR A 112 6.26 -14.20 -13.40
C THR A 112 7.12 -15.47 -13.42
N VAL A 113 7.22 -16.20 -12.31
CA VAL A 113 8.02 -17.44 -12.22
C VAL A 113 7.26 -18.64 -12.78
N THR A 114 5.93 -18.63 -12.75
CA THR A 114 5.10 -19.74 -13.25
C THR A 114 5.08 -19.88 -14.77
N VAL A 115 5.53 -18.88 -15.53
CA VAL A 115 5.56 -18.93 -17.00
C VAL A 115 6.83 -19.59 -17.55
N SER A 116 7.88 -19.74 -16.74
CA SER A 116 9.19 -20.22 -17.20
C SER A 116 9.57 -21.65 -16.78
N ASP A 117 8.73 -22.38 -16.04
CA ASP A 117 9.06 -23.74 -15.56
C ASP A 117 7.98 -24.77 -15.95
N PRO A 118 8.22 -25.59 -16.99
CA PRO A 118 7.28 -26.63 -17.41
C PRO A 118 7.18 -27.84 -16.46
N ARG A 119 7.88 -27.85 -15.31
CA ARG A 119 7.93 -29.03 -14.42
C ARG A 119 7.21 -28.86 -13.07
N ARG A 120 6.54 -27.74 -12.82
CA ARG A 120 5.86 -27.50 -11.53
C ARG A 120 4.36 -27.80 -11.60
N PRO A 121 3.79 -28.63 -10.70
CA PRO A 121 2.35 -28.83 -10.64
C PRO A 121 1.66 -27.51 -10.30
N LEU A 122 0.54 -27.23 -10.99
CA LEU A 122 -0.28 -26.05 -10.77
C LEU A 122 -0.76 -25.98 -9.31
N PRO A 123 -0.75 -24.81 -8.65
CA PRO A 123 -1.45 -24.64 -7.39
C PRO A 123 -2.94 -24.87 -7.63
N ASN A 124 -3.56 -25.75 -6.83
CA ASN A 124 -5.00 -26.01 -6.87
C ASN A 124 -5.78 -24.71 -6.95
N HIS A 125 -6.56 -24.58 -8.03
CA HIS A 125 -7.55 -23.55 -8.22
C HIS A 125 -8.42 -23.50 -6.95
N VAL A 126 -8.31 -22.41 -6.19
CA VAL A 126 -9.34 -22.05 -5.20
C VAL A 126 -10.59 -21.81 -6.02
N GLN A 127 -11.51 -22.77 -5.97
CA GLN A 127 -12.81 -22.68 -6.60
C GLN A 127 -13.53 -21.50 -5.96
N GLN A 128 -13.71 -20.41 -6.69
CA GLN A 128 -14.68 -19.41 -6.28
C GLN A 128 -16.07 -20.05 -6.43
N PRO A 129 -16.92 -20.05 -5.39
CA PRO A 129 -18.28 -20.54 -5.56
C PRO A 129 -19.02 -19.58 -6.49
N LEU A 130 -19.45 -20.13 -7.62
CA LEU A 130 -20.30 -19.50 -8.62
C LEU A 130 -21.61 -19.08 -7.91
N MET A 131 -21.91 -17.78 -7.90
CA MET A 131 -23.27 -17.31 -7.60
C MET A 131 -24.20 -17.88 -8.67
N ASN A 132 -25.15 -18.70 -8.27
CA ASN A 132 -26.25 -19.14 -9.14
C ASN A 132 -27.57 -18.79 -8.45
N ASP A 133 -28.26 -17.79 -9.01
CA ASP A 133 -29.68 -17.56 -8.78
C ASP A 133 -30.48 -18.74 -9.34
N GLN A 134 -31.24 -19.42 -8.48
CA GLN A 134 -32.63 -19.83 -8.75
C GLN A 134 -33.26 -20.42 -7.47
N THR A 135 -34.16 -19.64 -6.87
CA THR A 135 -35.42 -20.07 -6.20
C THR A 135 -35.40 -21.18 -5.14
N GLY A 136 -35.69 -20.78 -3.90
CA GLY A 136 -36.89 -21.26 -3.19
C GLY A 136 -36.72 -22.26 -2.05
N LEU A 137 -37.16 -21.81 -0.85
CA LEU A 137 -37.61 -22.60 0.32
C LEU A 137 -36.46 -23.27 1.11
N ASP A 138 -36.28 -23.16 2.42
CA ASP A 138 -37.17 -22.81 3.53
C ASP A 138 -36.33 -22.37 4.76
N ILE A 139 -36.75 -21.25 5.36
CA ILE A 139 -37.03 -20.97 6.79
C ILE A 139 -36.09 -21.47 7.94
N PHE A 140 -35.96 -20.57 8.93
CA PHE A 140 -35.59 -20.70 10.35
C PHE A 140 -34.12 -20.40 10.74
N PHE A 141 -33.86 -19.21 11.33
CA PHE A 141 -33.60 -18.96 12.79
C PHE A 141 -32.22 -19.50 13.24
N ASP A 142 -31.32 -18.81 13.95
CA ASP A 142 -31.45 -17.66 14.82
C ASP A 142 -30.06 -17.06 15.17
N TYR A 143 -30.12 -15.82 15.65
CA TYR A 143 -29.24 -15.03 16.53
C TYR A 143 -27.87 -15.53 17.06
N ARG A 144 -26.94 -14.56 17.16
CA ARG A 144 -25.91 -14.35 18.22
C ARG A 144 -25.46 -15.58 19.05
N ARG A 145 -24.14 -15.80 19.12
CA ARG A 145 -23.23 -15.25 20.13
C ARG A 145 -21.78 -15.63 19.83
#